data_AF-A0AAE4M8J2-F1
#
_entry.id   AF-A0AAE4M8J2-F1
#
_cell.length_a   1.000
_cell.length_b   1.000
_cell.length_c   1.000
_cell.angle_alpha   90.00
_cell.angle_beta   90.00
_cell.angle_gamma   90.00
#
_symmetry.space_group_name_H-M   'P 1'
#
loop_
_entity.id
_entity.type
_entity.pdbx_description
1 polymer ?
#
loop_
_entity_poly.entity_id
_entity_poly.type
_entity_poly.pdbx_seq_one_letter_code
_entity_poly.pdbx_strand_id
1 'polypeptide(L)'
;MCEIFAKQPQDNYQFITRSIRIDGHATSVKLEASFWSILEEIANAQNMTVPKFISTVYQEALEYNGEVNNFASLLRCACLTYARQPKETIRQALTQLNT
;
A
#
# COMPACT_ATOMS: atom_id res chain seq x y z
N MET A 1 -1.53 -30.59 -1.50
CA MET A 1 -1.36 -29.13 -1.72
C MET A 1 -2.67 -28.62 -2.31
N CYS A 2 -3.39 -27.73 -1.64
CA CYS A 2 -4.77 -27.38 -2.00
C CYS A 2 -4.80 -26.42 -3.21
N GLU A 3 -5.75 -26.62 -4.13
CA GLU A 3 -5.88 -25.84 -5.36
C GLU A 3 -6.04 -24.33 -5.11
N ILE A 4 -6.59 -23.97 -3.95
CA ILE A 4 -6.81 -22.58 -3.51
C ILE A 4 -5.53 -21.73 -3.48
N PHE A 5 -4.36 -22.33 -3.21
CA PHE A 5 -3.08 -21.60 -3.18
C PHE A 5 -2.30 -21.70 -4.49
N ALA A 6 -2.44 -22.82 -5.21
CA ALA A 6 -1.67 -23.09 -6.42
C ALA A 6 -2.33 -22.61 -7.72
N LYS A 7 -3.67 -22.48 -7.75
CA LYS A 7 -4.45 -22.04 -8.92
C LYS A 7 -4.96 -20.61 -8.78
N GLN A 8 -4.14 -19.72 -8.23
CA GLN A 8 -4.48 -18.29 -8.24
C GLN A 8 -4.44 -17.75 -9.68
N PRO A 9 -5.35 -16.85 -10.07
CA PRO A 9 -5.26 -16.16 -11.36
C PRO A 9 -3.89 -15.51 -11.52
N GLN A 10 -3.21 -15.75 -12.65
CA GLN A 10 -1.83 -15.28 -12.83
C GLN A 10 -1.74 -13.76 -12.70
N ASP A 11 -2.74 -13.04 -13.18
CA ASP A 11 -2.84 -11.59 -13.14
C ASP A 11 -2.71 -11.02 -11.71
N ASN A 12 -3.11 -11.77 -10.69
CA ASN A 12 -3.04 -11.31 -9.29
C ASN A 12 -1.60 -11.08 -8.81
N TYR A 13 -0.66 -11.95 -9.21
CA TYR A 13 0.72 -11.90 -8.77
C TYR A 13 1.69 -11.39 -9.85
N GLN A 14 1.19 -10.94 -11.00
CA GLN A 14 2.01 -10.23 -11.98
C GLN A 14 2.47 -8.89 -11.42
N PHE A 15 3.74 -8.56 -11.68
CA PHE A 15 4.27 -7.25 -11.30
C PHE A 15 3.73 -6.14 -12.19
N ILE A 16 3.24 -5.08 -11.55
CA ILE A 16 2.88 -3.81 -12.17
C ILE A 16 3.81 -2.74 -11.61
N THR A 17 4.39 -1.94 -12.53
CA THR A 17 5.21 -0.78 -12.18
C THR A 17 4.41 0.50 -12.40
N ARG A 18 4.31 1.35 -11.39
CA ARG A 18 3.66 2.67 -11.48
C ARG A 18 4.64 3.75 -11.04
N SER A 19 4.63 4.89 -11.74
CA SER A 19 5.39 6.08 -11.35
C SER A 19 4.57 6.91 -10.36
N ILE A 20 5.06 7.02 -9.13
CA ILE A 20 4.42 7.80 -8.06
C ILE A 20 5.28 9.03 -7.76
N ARG A 21 4.64 10.20 -7.63
CA ARG A 21 5.35 11.42 -7.21
C ARG A 21 5.42 11.50 -5.68
N ILE A 22 6.63 11.41 -5.15
CA ILE A 22 6.94 11.54 -3.72
C ILE A 22 7.86 12.76 -3.60
N ASP A 23 7.46 13.77 -2.83
CA ASP A 23 8.18 15.06 -2.69
C ASP A 23 8.61 15.73 -4.00
N GLY A 24 7.74 15.65 -5.01
CA GLY A 24 8.03 16.21 -6.34
C GLY A 24 8.95 15.34 -7.21
N HIS A 25 9.54 14.28 -6.66
CA HIS A 25 10.36 13.32 -7.41
C HIS A 25 9.51 12.15 -7.93
N ALA A 26 9.66 11.82 -9.22
CA ALA A 26 9.04 10.64 -9.80
C ALA A 26 9.79 9.37 -9.33
N THR A 27 9.11 8.56 -8.52
CA THR A 27 9.62 7.31 -7.98
C THR A 27 8.91 6.13 -8.63
N SER A 28 9.68 5.21 -9.21
CA SER A 28 9.16 3.98 -9.81
C SER A 28 8.90 2.94 -8.72
N VAL A 29 7.64 2.54 -8.53
CA VAL A 29 7.23 1.52 -7.55
C VAL A 29 6.74 0.29 -8.29
N LYS A 30 7.30 -0.88 -7.96
CA LYS A 30 6.95 -2.18 -8.57
C LYS A 30 6.37 -3.13 -7.53
N LEU A 31 5.10 -3.48 -7.71
CA LEU A 31 4.34 -4.37 -6.82
C LEU A 31 3.44 -5.29 -7.65
N GLU A 32 3.02 -6.40 -7.06
CA GLU A 32 2.05 -7.33 -7.62
C GLU A 32 0.68 -6.66 -7.76
N ALA A 33 -0.11 -7.07 -8.76
CA ALA A 33 -1.41 -6.45 -9.04
C ALA A 33 -2.35 -6.47 -7.82
N SER A 34 -2.37 -7.58 -7.06
CA SER A 34 -3.19 -7.66 -5.83
C SER A 34 -2.80 -6.63 -4.77
N PHE A 35 -1.52 -6.27 -4.64
CA PHE A 35 -1.13 -5.21 -3.72
C PHE A 35 -1.60 -3.85 -4.21
N TRP A 36 -1.55 -3.58 -5.52
CA TRP A 36 -2.12 -2.35 -6.07
C TRP A 36 -3.62 -2.22 -5.82
N SER A 37 -4.39 -3.31 -5.98
CA SER A 37 -5.82 -3.32 -5.69
C SER A 37 -6.12 -3.02 -4.21
N ILE A 38 -5.34 -3.59 -3.28
CA ILE A 38 -5.50 -3.30 -1.85
C ILE A 38 -5.13 -1.85 -1.54
N LEU A 39 -4.06 -1.31 -2.15
CA LEU A 39 -3.69 0.11 -2.00
C LEU A 39 -4.80 1.05 -2.52
N GLU A 40 -5.47 0.69 -3.60
CA GLU A 40 -6.65 1.40 -4.13
C GLU A 40 -7.81 1.38 -3.13
N GLU A 41 -8.12 0.22 -2.56
CA GLU A 41 -9.17 0.08 -1.54
C GLU A 41 -8.88 0.94 -0.29
N ILE A 42 -7.66 0.87 0.24
CA ILE A 42 -7.24 1.64 1.43
C ILE A 42 -7.28 3.15 1.16
N ALA A 43 -6.79 3.59 0.00
CA ALA A 43 -6.79 5.00 -0.36
C ALA A 43 -8.22 5.54 -0.52
N ASN A 44 -9.09 4.78 -1.23
CA ASN A 44 -10.49 5.15 -1.42
C ASN A 44 -11.26 5.22 -0.09
N ALA A 45 -11.02 4.28 0.83
CA ALA A 45 -11.65 4.27 2.15
C ALA A 45 -11.28 5.51 3.01
N GLN A 46 -10.16 6.17 2.69
CA GLN A 46 -9.70 7.39 3.34
C GLN A 46 -9.96 8.66 2.52
N ASN A 47 -10.74 8.56 1.43
CA ASN A 47 -10.98 9.65 0.48
C ASN A 47 -9.67 10.25 -0.11
N MET A 48 -8.66 9.40 -0.33
CA MET A 48 -7.39 9.77 -0.93
C MET A 48 -7.21 9.10 -2.29
N THR A 49 -6.39 9.70 -3.16
CA THR A 49 -5.86 9.01 -4.33
C THR A 49 -4.71 8.09 -3.93
N VAL A 50 -4.49 7.00 -4.68
CA VAL A 50 -3.38 6.07 -4.42
C VAL A 50 -2.01 6.78 -4.36
N PRO A 51 -1.66 7.68 -5.29
CA PRO A 51 -0.40 8.41 -5.19
C PRO A 51 -0.31 9.24 -3.91
N LYS A 52 -1.40 9.89 -3.49
CA LYS A 52 -1.41 10.67 -2.24
C LYS A 52 -1.20 9.78 -1.03
N PHE A 53 -1.92 8.66 -0.94
CA PHE A 53 -1.77 7.68 0.14
C PHE A 53 -0.33 7.15 0.22
N ILE A 54 0.25 6.70 -0.90
CA ILE A 54 1.62 6.17 -0.94
C ILE A 54 2.63 7.23 -0.51
N SER A 55 2.50 8.46 -0.99
CA SER A 55 3.40 9.55 -0.58
C SER A 55 3.26 9.88 0.90
N THR A 56 2.04 9.87 1.46
CA THR A 56 1.82 10.02 2.91
C THR A 56 2.53 8.93 3.71
N VAL A 57 2.36 7.65 3.34
CA VAL A 57 3.05 6.53 4.00
C VAL A 57 4.57 6.68 3.95
N TYR A 58 5.11 7.14 2.82
CA TYR A 58 6.55 7.39 2.71
C TYR A 58 7.01 8.49 3.68
N GLN A 59 6.28 9.62 3.74
CA GLN A 59 6.62 10.74 4.63
C GLN A 59 6.56 10.33 6.10
N GLU A 60 5.48 9.67 6.52
CA GLU A 60 5.33 9.20 7.91
C GLU A 60 6.43 8.19 8.28
N ALA A 61 6.76 7.28 7.38
CA ALA A 61 7.84 6.32 7.61
C ALA A 61 9.22 7.00 7.69
N LEU A 62 9.45 8.04 6.87
CA LEU A 62 10.67 8.83 6.89
C LEU A 62 10.79 9.65 8.18
N GLU A 63 9.69 10.27 8.62
CA GLU A 63 9.63 11.04 9.87
C GLU A 63 9.89 10.15 11.09
N TYR A 64 9.28 8.96 11.13
CA TYR A 64 9.40 8.04 12.26
C TYR A 64 10.77 7.35 12.34
N ASN A 65 11.34 6.95 11.19
CA ASN A 65 12.56 6.13 11.15
C ASN A 65 13.83 6.90 10.74
N GLY A 66 13.70 8.13 10.23
CA GLY A 66 14.80 8.92 9.67
C GLY A 66 15.23 8.52 8.26
N GLU A 67 14.90 7.32 7.80
CA GLU A 67 15.13 6.82 6.45
C GLU A 67 14.04 5.82 6.02
N VAL A 68 13.87 5.64 4.70
CA VAL A 68 12.94 4.64 4.15
C VAL A 68 13.70 3.67 3.26
N ASN A 69 14.12 2.56 3.86
CA ASN A 69 14.70 1.43 3.13
C ASN A 69 13.60 0.43 2.76
N ASN A 70 13.71 -0.20 1.59
CA ASN A 70 12.78 -1.23 1.12
C ASN A 70 11.30 -0.78 1.05
N PHE A 71 11.05 0.40 0.50
CA PHE A 71 9.70 0.99 0.44
C PHE A 71 8.64 0.07 -0.18
N ALA A 72 8.98 -0.70 -1.21
CA ALA A 72 8.06 -1.68 -1.80
C ALA A 72 7.63 -2.76 -0.78
N SER A 73 8.54 -3.21 0.10
CA SER A 73 8.22 -4.16 1.16
C SER A 73 7.32 -3.53 2.23
N LEU A 74 7.57 -2.25 2.58
CA LEU A 74 6.70 -1.51 3.50
C LEU A 74 5.25 -1.47 2.99
N LEU A 75 5.05 -1.16 1.70
CA LEU A 75 3.72 -1.14 1.09
C LEU A 75 3.05 -2.54 1.11
N ARG A 76 3.79 -3.61 0.81
CA ARG A 76 3.26 -4.99 0.92
C ARG A 76 2.84 -5.32 2.35
N CYS A 77 3.66 -4.94 3.33
CA CYS A 77 3.34 -5.14 4.74
C CYS A 77 2.12 -4.33 5.18
N ALA A 78 1.95 -3.10 4.69
CA ALA A 78 0.75 -2.30 4.93
C ALA A 78 -0.51 -2.99 4.39
N CYS A 79 -0.46 -3.51 3.16
CA CYS A 79 -1.56 -4.31 2.59
C CYS A 79 -1.88 -5.56 3.42
N LEU A 80 -0.87 -6.28 3.92
CA LEU A 80 -1.07 -7.46 4.76
C LEU A 80 -1.70 -7.09 6.12
N THR A 81 -1.28 -5.97 6.72
CA THR A 81 -1.89 -5.45 7.95
C THR A 81 -3.37 -5.14 7.73
N TYR A 82 -3.69 -4.45 6.65
CA TYR A 82 -5.08 -4.20 6.24
C TYR A 82 -5.86 -5.50 6.03
N ALA A 83 -5.33 -6.43 5.24
CA ALA A 83 -6.03 -7.68 4.90
C ALA A 83 -6.36 -8.56 6.12
N ARG A 84 -5.57 -8.45 7.20
CA ARG A 84 -5.84 -9.17 8.46
C ARG A 84 -7.04 -8.59 9.21
N GLN A 85 -7.21 -7.27 9.21
CA GLN A 85 -8.27 -6.58 9.97
C GLN A 85 -8.80 -5.31 9.26
N PRO A 86 -9.47 -5.42 8.09
CA PRO A 86 -9.76 -4.27 7.22
C PRO A 86 -10.50 -3.12 7.92
N LYS A 87 -11.55 -3.45 8.67
CA LYS A 87 -12.39 -2.46 9.37
C LYS A 87 -11.61 -1.72 10.46
N GLU A 88 -10.79 -2.45 11.22
CA GLU A 88 -10.05 -1.88 12.35
C GLU A 88 -8.90 -1.03 11.86
N THR A 89 -8.15 -1.49 10.86
CA THR A 89 -7.05 -0.72 10.25
C THR A 89 -7.55 0.61 9.71
N ILE A 90 -8.67 0.61 8.98
CA ILE A 90 -9.25 1.85 8.43
C ILE A 90 -9.78 2.76 9.54
N ARG A 91 -10.46 2.22 10.55
CA ARG A 91 -10.94 3.00 11.69
C ARG A 91 -9.81 3.73 12.41
N GLN A 92 -8.69 3.03 12.65
CA GLN A 92 -7.52 3.62 13.29
C GLN A 92 -6.89 4.70 12.41
N ALA A 93 -6.68 4.43 11.12
CA ALA A 93 -6.12 5.40 10.17
C ALA A 93 -6.98 6.68 10.08
N LEU A 94 -8.30 6.54 9.98
CA LEU A 94 -9.23 7.67 9.95
C LEU A 94 -9.25 8.48 11.25
N THR A 95 -9.01 7.84 12.40
CA THR A 95 -8.96 8.53 13.69
C THR A 95 -7.71 9.42 13.78
N GLN A 96 -6.57 8.93 13.27
CA GLN A 96 -5.31 9.65 13.26
C GLN A 96 -5.30 10.82 12.27
N LEU A 97 -5.99 10.70 11.12
CA LEU A 97 -6.12 11.80 10.15
C LEU A 97 -6.95 13.00 10.64
N ASN A 98 -7.76 12.82 11.69
CA ASN A 98 -8.63 13.87 12.26
C ASN A 98 -8.09 14.47 13.56
N THR A 99 -6.83 14.18 13.90
CA THR A 99 -6.12 14.74 15.06
C THR A 99 -5.02 15.67 14.57
#